data_AF-A0AAI9MGD5-F1
#
_entry.id   AF-A0AAI9MGD5-F1
#
_cell.length_a   1.000
_cell.length_b   1.000
_cell.length_c   1.000
_cell.angle_alpha   90.00
_cell.angle_beta   90.00
_cell.angle_gamma   90.00
#
_symmetry.space_group_name_H-M   'P 1'
#
loop_
_entity.id
_entity.type
_entity.pdbx_description
1 polymer ?
#
loop_
_entity_poly.entity_id
_entity_poly.type
_entity_poly.pdbx_seq_one_letter_code
_entity_poly.pdbx_strand_id
1 'polypeptide(L)'
;MNIAIIGAGPAGIISARNAIKAGHSVVLFEKNTRIGGIWNPWSGGAYRNACMQNSRYTFHYTGFPPGDIDEFPGVEQVFRYLSAVAGEDALRESTRLNTEVVSLRKDAGHWVIRCASEGKDTEDIFDRVIIATGELWQPRRPPLPGEENFSGTLITSRDYQEPEAFKGKNILIIGGGVSG
;
A
#
# COMPACT_ATOMS: atom_id res chain seq x y z
N MET A 1 -5.99 -12.25 -21.74
CA MET A 1 -6.93 -11.28 -21.13
C MET A 1 -6.17 -10.04 -20.76
N ASN A 2 -6.84 -8.89 -20.77
CA ASN A 2 -6.36 -7.63 -20.23
C ASN A 2 -6.85 -7.46 -18.78
N ILE A 3 -5.93 -7.33 -17.83
CA ILE A 3 -6.22 -7.32 -16.39
C ILE A 3 -5.75 -6.01 -15.78
N ALA A 4 -6.66 -5.30 -15.12
CA ALA A 4 -6.30 -4.19 -14.27
C ALA A 4 -6.03 -4.66 -12.85
N ILE A 5 -4.99 -4.12 -12.24
CA ILE A 5 -4.64 -4.40 -10.85
C ILE A 5 -4.51 -3.06 -10.14
N ILE A 6 -5.23 -2.89 -9.02
CA ILE A 6 -5.39 -1.59 -8.36
C ILE A 6 -4.62 -1.59 -7.04
N GLY A 7 -3.52 -0.82 -7.00
CA GLY A 7 -2.61 -0.67 -5.87
C GLY A 7 -1.33 -1.48 -6.07
N ALA A 8 -0.16 -0.81 -6.11
CA ALA A 8 1.14 -1.44 -6.23
C ALA A 8 1.81 -1.69 -4.87
N GLY A 9 1.02 -2.10 -3.88
CA GLY A 9 1.50 -2.67 -2.63
C GLY A 9 1.93 -4.14 -2.77
N PRO A 10 2.24 -4.83 -1.66
CA PRO A 10 2.66 -6.23 -1.67
C PRO A 10 1.73 -7.13 -2.51
N ALA A 11 0.42 -7.04 -2.28
CA ALA A 11 -0.57 -7.85 -2.99
C ALA A 11 -0.62 -7.54 -4.50
N GLY A 12 -0.51 -6.28 -4.90
CA GLY A 12 -0.57 -5.89 -6.30
C GLY A 12 0.66 -6.28 -7.09
N ILE A 13 1.85 -6.07 -6.51
CA ILE A 13 3.13 -6.45 -7.12
C ILE A 13 3.14 -7.94 -7.46
N ILE A 14 2.80 -8.80 -6.50
CA ILE A 14 2.82 -10.25 -6.73
C ILE A 14 1.70 -10.70 -7.68
N SER A 15 0.53 -10.06 -7.63
CA SER A 15 -0.58 -10.34 -8.55
C SER A 15 -0.21 -10.01 -9.99
N ALA A 16 0.39 -8.84 -10.21
CA ALA A 16 0.83 -8.39 -11.53
C ALA A 16 1.90 -9.30 -12.10
N ARG A 17 2.91 -9.62 -11.31
CA ARG A 17 3.97 -10.55 -11.71
C ARG A 17 3.43 -11.92 -12.13
N ASN A 18 2.53 -12.50 -11.32
CA ASN A 18 1.95 -13.81 -11.65
C ASN A 18 1.03 -13.76 -12.87
N ALA A 19 0.26 -12.68 -13.05
CA ALA A 19 -0.57 -12.50 -14.23
C ALA A 19 0.26 -12.34 -15.51
N ILE A 20 1.36 -11.58 -15.46
CA ILE A 20 2.31 -11.45 -16.58
C ILE A 20 2.94 -12.82 -16.91
N LYS A 21 3.41 -13.56 -15.90
CA LYS A 21 3.97 -14.91 -16.10
C LYS A 21 2.96 -15.90 -16.69
N ALA A 22 1.67 -15.72 -16.41
CA ALA A 22 0.59 -16.51 -17.01
C ALA A 22 0.21 -16.07 -18.44
N GLY A 23 0.92 -15.09 -19.02
CA GLY A 23 0.67 -14.60 -20.38
C GLY A 23 -0.50 -13.63 -20.49
N HIS A 24 -0.87 -12.94 -19.41
CA HIS A 24 -1.89 -11.90 -19.45
C HIS A 24 -1.28 -10.51 -19.68
N SER A 25 -2.02 -9.65 -20.38
CA SER A 25 -1.72 -8.22 -20.44
C SER A 25 -2.17 -7.58 -19.14
N VAL A 26 -1.30 -6.82 -18.49
CA VAL A 26 -1.54 -6.24 -17.17
C VAL A 26 -1.37 -4.73 -17.22
N VAL A 27 -2.21 -4.01 -16.50
CA VAL A 27 -1.94 -2.63 -16.07
C VAL A 27 -2.03 -2.58 -14.55
N LEU A 28 -0.91 -2.25 -13.90
CA LEU A 28 -0.84 -2.08 -12.46
C LEU A 28 -0.94 -0.58 -12.12
N PHE A 29 -2.05 -0.17 -11.54
CA PHE A 29 -2.30 1.23 -11.15
C PHE A 29 -1.80 1.50 -9.74
N GLU A 30 -1.11 2.63 -9.55
CA GLU A 30 -0.66 3.10 -8.25
C GLU A 30 -0.80 4.62 -8.16
N LYS A 31 -1.47 5.08 -7.10
CA LYS A 31 -1.71 6.51 -6.89
C LYS A 31 -0.46 7.28 -6.49
N ASN A 32 0.50 6.62 -5.85
CA ASN A 32 1.74 7.23 -5.41
C ASN A 32 2.79 7.30 -6.54
N THR A 33 3.83 8.09 -6.31
CA THR A 33 5.00 8.21 -7.19
C THR A 33 5.89 6.96 -7.18
N ARG A 34 5.65 6.01 -6.27
CA ARG A 34 6.42 4.77 -6.12
C ARG A 34 5.53 3.63 -5.64
N ILE A 35 5.91 2.41 -6.00
CA ILE A 35 5.33 1.15 -5.51
C ILE A 35 5.62 0.94 -4.02
N GLY A 36 5.16 -0.19 -3.47
CA GLY A 36 5.47 -0.66 -2.11
C GLY A 36 4.30 -0.51 -1.13
N GLY A 37 3.29 0.31 -1.47
CA GLY A 37 2.09 0.48 -0.67
C GLY A 37 2.39 0.97 0.75
N ILE A 38 1.96 0.23 1.77
CA ILE A 38 2.21 0.57 3.18
C ILE A 38 3.70 0.65 3.52
N TRP A 39 4.53 -0.12 2.81
CA TRP A 39 5.98 -0.18 3.00
C TRP A 39 6.75 0.83 2.16
N ASN A 40 6.07 1.64 1.35
CA ASN A 40 6.70 2.77 0.68
C ASN A 40 7.03 3.85 1.74
N PRO A 41 8.31 4.21 1.96
CA PRO A 41 8.70 5.19 2.98
C PRO A 41 8.07 6.58 2.81
N TRP A 42 7.60 6.91 1.61
CA TRP A 42 7.02 8.20 1.25
C TRP A 42 5.48 8.19 1.22
N SER A 43 4.82 7.06 1.47
CA SER A 43 3.36 6.94 1.34
C SER A 43 2.60 7.33 2.61
N GLY A 44 3.28 7.50 3.74
CA GLY A 44 2.65 7.68 5.06
C GLY A 44 1.84 6.45 5.50
N GLY A 45 2.19 5.27 4.98
CA GLY A 45 1.54 4.00 5.34
C GLY A 45 2.01 3.47 6.70
N ALA A 46 3.27 3.05 6.77
CA ALA A 46 3.93 2.67 8.02
C ALA A 46 4.64 3.87 8.65
N TYR A 47 4.65 3.94 9.99
CA TYR A 47 5.50 4.89 10.72
C TYR A 47 6.98 4.51 10.58
N ARG A 48 7.88 5.48 10.72
CA ARG A 48 9.29 5.36 10.28
C ARG A 48 10.06 4.19 10.91
N ASN A 49 9.82 3.94 12.18
CA ASN A 49 10.48 2.90 12.96
C ASN A 49 9.70 1.57 13.00
N ALA A 50 8.69 1.40 12.13
CA ALA A 50 7.98 0.12 12.04
C ALA A 50 8.91 -0.99 11.52
N CYS A 51 8.81 -2.15 12.16
CA CYS A 51 9.42 -3.40 11.70
C CYS A 51 8.36 -4.45 11.47
N MET A 52 8.67 -5.41 10.61
CA MET A 52 7.88 -6.63 10.46
C MET A 52 7.79 -7.37 11.78
N GLN A 53 6.60 -7.88 12.11
CA GLN A 53 6.41 -8.74 13.29
C GLN A 53 6.72 -10.20 13.01
N ASN A 54 6.79 -10.56 11.73
CA ASN A 54 7.19 -11.88 11.26
C ASN A 54 8.63 -11.86 10.79
N SER A 55 9.30 -13.00 10.99
CA SER A 55 10.69 -13.19 10.60
C SER A 55 10.88 -13.09 9.07
N ARG A 56 12.08 -12.71 8.64
CA ARG A 56 12.48 -12.69 7.23
C ARG A 56 12.20 -14.00 6.51
N TYR A 57 12.28 -15.12 7.24
CA TYR A 57 12.04 -16.46 6.72
C TYR A 57 10.57 -16.79 6.47
N THR A 58 9.62 -15.96 6.91
CA THR A 58 8.19 -16.26 6.80
C THR A 58 7.38 -15.20 6.05
N PHE A 59 7.94 -14.02 5.74
CA PHE A 59 7.21 -13.00 4.97
C PHE A 59 7.48 -13.01 3.46
N HIS A 60 8.56 -13.67 3.03
CA HIS A 60 9.02 -13.57 1.66
C HIS A 60 8.11 -14.34 0.68
N TYR A 61 8.20 -14.00 -0.60
CA TYR A 61 7.46 -14.67 -1.66
C TYR A 61 8.20 -15.93 -2.09
N THR A 62 7.45 -16.95 -2.51
CA THR A 62 8.01 -18.14 -3.13
C THR A 62 8.86 -17.75 -4.35
N GLY A 63 10.09 -18.26 -4.41
CA GLY A 63 11.04 -17.93 -5.47
C GLY A 63 11.78 -16.60 -5.28
N PHE A 64 11.56 -15.90 -4.17
CA PHE A 64 12.23 -14.66 -3.80
C PHE A 64 12.66 -14.69 -2.34
N PRO A 65 13.80 -15.30 -2.03
CA PRO A 65 14.32 -15.25 -0.68
C PRO A 65 14.62 -13.80 -0.29
N PRO A 66 14.49 -13.44 1.00
CA PRO A 66 14.64 -12.07 1.50
C PRO A 66 16.08 -11.53 1.39
N GLY A 67 17.06 -12.37 1.03
CA GLY A 67 18.47 -12.01 0.97
C GLY A 67 19.05 -11.72 2.36
N ASP A 68 20.09 -10.90 2.40
CA ASP A 68 20.73 -10.45 3.64
C ASP A 68 20.03 -9.18 4.18
N ILE A 69 18.98 -9.39 4.96
CA ILE A 69 18.23 -8.36 5.68
C ILE A 69 18.05 -8.82 7.13
N ASP A 70 17.69 -7.89 8.00
CA ASP A 70 17.45 -8.15 9.42
C ASP A 70 16.37 -9.22 9.60
N GLU A 71 16.40 -9.92 10.74
CA GLU A 71 15.40 -10.95 11.03
C GLU A 71 13.98 -10.37 11.05
N PHE A 72 13.80 -9.17 11.58
CA PHE A 72 12.54 -8.43 11.59
C PHE A 72 12.72 -7.12 10.83
N PRO A 73 12.65 -7.15 9.49
CA PRO A 73 13.09 -6.04 8.67
C PRO A 73 12.23 -4.79 8.85
N GLY A 74 12.89 -3.63 8.85
CA GLY A 74 12.26 -2.31 8.92
C GLY A 74 11.67 -1.86 7.58
N VAL A 75 11.00 -0.70 7.58
CA VAL A 75 10.30 -0.15 6.40
C VAL A 75 11.17 -0.12 5.14
N GLU A 76 12.39 0.41 5.27
CA GLU A 76 13.31 0.56 4.15
C GLU A 76 13.80 -0.80 3.59
N GLN A 77 14.03 -1.80 4.45
CA GLN A 77 14.44 -3.14 4.02
C GLN A 77 13.30 -3.84 3.28
N VAL A 78 12.07 -3.75 3.78
CA VAL A 78 10.89 -4.31 3.12
C VAL A 78 10.62 -3.61 1.78
N PHE A 79 10.76 -2.28 1.73
CA PHE A 79 10.64 -1.50 0.49
C PHE A 79 11.63 -1.96 -0.59
N ARG A 80 12.91 -2.12 -0.23
CA ARG A 80 13.94 -2.63 -1.15
C ARG A 80 13.65 -4.04 -1.62
N TYR A 81 13.21 -4.92 -0.71
CA TYR A 81 12.79 -6.27 -1.07
C TYR A 81 11.63 -6.26 -2.07
N LEU A 82 10.57 -5.49 -1.83
CA LEU A 82 9.43 -5.36 -2.76
C LEU A 82 9.85 -4.77 -4.10
N SER A 83 10.78 -3.82 -4.09
CA SER A 83 11.35 -3.23 -5.31
C SER A 83 12.13 -4.27 -6.13
N ALA A 84 12.88 -5.16 -5.46
CA ALA A 84 13.57 -6.26 -6.13
C ALA A 84 12.59 -7.30 -6.70
N VAL A 85 11.53 -7.63 -5.96
CA VAL A 85 10.44 -8.52 -6.45
C VAL A 85 9.77 -7.92 -7.69
N ALA A 86 9.61 -6.60 -7.71
CA ALA A 86 9.01 -5.89 -8.82
C ALA A 86 9.93 -5.74 -10.05
N GLY A 87 11.24 -6.00 -9.91
CA GLY A 87 12.30 -5.68 -10.89
C GLY A 87 12.29 -6.46 -12.21
N GLU A 88 11.15 -6.93 -12.70
CA GLU A 88 10.99 -7.37 -14.09
C GLU A 88 10.68 -6.15 -14.98
N ASP A 89 11.38 -6.00 -16.10
CA ASP A 89 11.15 -4.92 -17.07
C ASP A 89 9.67 -4.84 -17.50
N ALA A 90 9.05 -6.00 -17.74
CA ALA A 90 7.63 -6.09 -18.07
C ALA A 90 6.72 -5.53 -16.97
N LEU A 91 7.03 -5.76 -15.69
CA LEU A 91 6.21 -5.20 -14.60
C LEU A 91 6.38 -3.68 -14.52
N ARG A 92 7.62 -3.20 -14.66
CA ARG A 92 7.90 -1.75 -14.69
C ARG A 92 7.16 -1.06 -15.83
N GLU A 93 7.14 -1.65 -17.03
CA GLU A 93 6.42 -1.15 -18.20
C GLU A 93 4.89 -1.18 -18.01
N SER A 94 4.37 -2.20 -17.33
CA SER A 94 2.93 -2.33 -17.04
C SER A 94 2.42 -1.44 -15.90
N THR A 95 3.31 -0.78 -15.16
CA THR A 95 2.94 -0.01 -13.96
C THR A 95 2.68 1.46 -14.30
N ARG A 96 1.49 1.95 -13.95
CA ARG A 96 1.11 3.37 -14.05
C ARG A 96 1.10 4.00 -12.66
N LEU A 97 2.21 4.67 -12.33
CA LEU A 97 2.36 5.48 -11.12
C LEU A 97 1.58 6.80 -11.26
N ASN A 98 1.39 7.51 -10.15
CA ASN A 98 0.63 8.77 -10.09
C ASN A 98 -0.79 8.67 -10.67
N THR A 99 -1.37 7.46 -10.66
CA THR A 99 -2.65 7.18 -11.29
C THR A 99 -3.60 6.60 -10.25
N GLU A 100 -4.53 7.42 -9.77
CA GLU A 100 -5.54 6.99 -8.82
C GLU A 100 -6.76 6.42 -9.53
N VAL A 101 -7.14 5.18 -9.21
CA VAL A 101 -8.41 4.63 -9.68
C VAL A 101 -9.54 5.16 -8.79
N VAL A 102 -10.43 5.96 -9.38
CA VAL A 102 -11.49 6.66 -8.65
C VAL A 102 -12.86 6.00 -8.79
N SER A 103 -13.07 5.13 -9.78
CA SER A 103 -14.30 4.35 -9.90
C SER A 103 -14.14 3.13 -10.81
N LEU A 104 -14.90 2.08 -10.49
CA LEU A 104 -15.07 0.91 -11.33
C LEU A 104 -16.55 0.73 -11.64
N ARG A 105 -16.89 0.42 -12.89
CA ARG A 105 -18.22 -0.05 -13.26
C ARG A 105 -18.13 -1.21 -14.22
N LYS A 106 -19.14 -2.08 -14.19
CA LYS A 106 -19.27 -3.15 -15.18
C LYS A 106 -20.14 -2.65 -16.32
N ASP A 107 -19.67 -2.81 -17.55
CA ASP A 107 -20.39 -2.42 -18.76
C ASP A 107 -20.18 -3.46 -19.87
N ALA A 108 -21.27 -3.90 -20.51
CA ALA A 108 -21.26 -4.90 -21.58
C ALA A 108 -20.32 -6.11 -21.34
N GLY A 109 -20.26 -6.62 -20.10
CA GLY A 109 -19.42 -7.77 -19.73
C GLY A 109 -17.96 -7.45 -19.39
N HIS A 110 -17.51 -6.20 -19.58
CA HIS A 110 -16.18 -5.71 -19.27
C HIS A 110 -16.20 -4.78 -18.05
N TRP A 111 -15.01 -4.46 -17.55
CA TRP A 111 -14.80 -3.47 -16.49
C TRP A 111 -14.33 -2.16 -17.11
N VAL A 112 -15.04 -1.08 -16.82
CA VAL A 112 -14.60 0.28 -17.14
C VAL A 112 -14.02 0.89 -15.88
N ILE A 113 -12.77 1.33 -15.98
CA ILE A 113 -12.00 1.88 -14.86
C ILE A 113 -11.70 3.33 -15.16
N ARG A 114 -12.18 4.21 -14.29
CA ARG A 114 -11.86 5.63 -14.36
C ARG A 114 -10.67 5.91 -13.45
N CYS A 115 -9.67 6.57 -14.01
CA CYS A 115 -8.45 6.97 -13.33
C CYS A 115 -8.30 8.48 -13.35
N ALA A 116 -7.79 9.05 -12.26
CA ALA A 116 -7.34 10.43 -12.18
C ALA A 116 -5.82 10.47 -12.15
N SER A 117 -5.21 11.23 -13.06
CA SER A 117 -3.76 11.47 -13.12
C SER A 117 -3.50 12.90 -13.58
N GLU A 118 -2.71 13.67 -12.82
CA GLU A 118 -2.32 15.05 -13.18
C GLU A 118 -3.50 15.97 -13.58
N GLY A 119 -4.65 15.80 -12.92
CA GLY A 119 -5.86 16.59 -13.20
C GLY A 119 -6.61 16.18 -14.48
N LYS A 120 -6.26 15.04 -15.09
CA LYS A 120 -7.00 14.44 -16.20
C LYS A 120 -7.64 13.13 -15.76
N ASP A 121 -8.92 13.01 -16.08
CA ASP A 121 -9.66 11.78 -15.92
C ASP A 121 -9.57 10.97 -17.22
N THR A 122 -9.16 9.71 -17.12
CA THR A 122 -9.12 8.75 -18.24
C THR A 122 -9.98 7.55 -17.91
N GLU A 123 -10.55 6.91 -18.93
CA GLU A 123 -11.24 5.64 -18.80
C GLU A 123 -10.56 4.57 -19.64
N ASP A 124 -10.35 3.40 -19.05
CA ASP A 124 -9.80 2.21 -19.70
C ASP A 124 -10.75 1.02 -19.50
N ILE A 125 -10.71 0.09 -20.45
CA ILE A 125 -11.55 -1.12 -20.45
C ILE A 125 -10.69 -2.37 -20.24
N PHE A 126 -11.13 -3.22 -19.32
CA PHE A 126 -10.44 -4.46 -18.95
C PHE A 126 -11.39 -5.65 -18.89
N ASP A 127 -10.85 -6.86 -19.14
CA ASP A 127 -11.61 -8.10 -19.01
C ASP A 127 -11.84 -8.43 -17.53
N ARG A 128 -10.84 -8.18 -16.69
CA ARG A 128 -10.84 -8.53 -15.26
C ARG A 128 -10.14 -7.46 -14.44
N VAL A 129 -10.48 -7.42 -13.16
CA VAL A 129 -9.89 -6.51 -12.18
C VAL A 129 -9.48 -7.28 -10.93
N ILE A 130 -8.30 -6.95 -10.41
CA ILE A 130 -7.81 -7.39 -9.10
C ILE A 130 -7.72 -6.14 -8.21
N ILE A 131 -8.43 -6.14 -7.09
CA ILE A 131 -8.38 -5.06 -6.11
C ILE A 131 -7.30 -5.41 -5.07
N ALA A 132 -6.23 -4.61 -5.02
CA ALA A 132 -5.07 -4.81 -4.17
C ALA A 132 -4.74 -3.53 -3.36
N THR A 133 -5.76 -2.75 -3.01
CA THR A 133 -5.62 -1.45 -2.33
C THR A 133 -5.22 -1.56 -0.85
N GLY A 134 -5.33 -2.76 -0.27
CA GLY A 134 -5.17 -2.97 1.17
C GLY A 134 -6.34 -2.39 1.99
N GLU A 135 -6.33 -2.66 3.28
CA GLU A 135 -7.44 -2.33 4.20
C GLU A 135 -7.07 -1.32 5.30
N LEU A 136 -5.79 -1.00 5.46
CA LEU A 136 -5.26 -0.23 6.59
C LEU A 136 -5.10 1.27 6.31
N TRP A 137 -5.66 1.77 5.20
CA TRP A 137 -5.49 3.17 4.78
C TRP A 137 -6.47 4.13 5.45
N GLN A 138 -7.71 3.72 5.68
CA GLN A 138 -8.71 4.60 6.29
C GLN A 138 -8.67 4.41 7.82
N PRO A 139 -8.33 5.44 8.61
CA PRO A 139 -8.29 5.30 10.05
C PRO A 139 -9.72 5.13 10.58
N ARG A 140 -9.91 4.14 11.47
CA ARG A 140 -11.17 3.97 12.19
C ARG A 140 -11.08 4.69 13.52
N ARG A 141 -11.72 5.86 13.62
CA ARG A 141 -11.81 6.62 14.85
C ARG A 141 -13.22 6.52 15.44
N PRO A 142 -13.41 5.82 16.57
CA PRO A 142 -14.70 5.87 17.26
C PRO A 142 -14.92 7.28 17.84
N PRO A 143 -16.18 7.75 17.92
CA PRO A 143 -16.48 8.97 18.67
C PRO A 143 -16.12 8.74 20.14
N LEU A 144 -15.43 9.70 20.74
CA LEU A 144 -15.06 9.64 22.16
C LEU A 144 -16.05 10.50 22.97
N PRO A 145 -16.69 9.96 24.02
CA PRO A 145 -17.55 10.78 24.88
C PRO A 145 -16.76 11.91 25.54
N GLY A 146 -17.25 13.15 25.41
CA GLY A 146 -16.63 14.34 26.00
C GLY A 146 -15.42 14.89 25.22
N GLU A 147 -15.15 14.38 24.01
CA GLU A 147 -14.05 14.81 23.15
C GLU A 147 -14.04 16.31 22.88
N GLU A 148 -15.21 16.92 22.75
CA GLU A 148 -15.40 18.34 22.52
C GLU A 148 -14.83 19.22 23.65
N ASN A 149 -14.63 18.65 24.84
CA ASN A 149 -14.07 19.34 26.00
C ASN A 149 -12.55 19.11 26.12
N PHE A 150 -11.95 18.27 25.27
CA PHE A 150 -10.52 17.99 25.29
C PHE A 150 -9.74 19.06 24.54
N SER A 151 -8.89 19.81 25.25
CA SER A 151 -8.06 20.87 24.68
C SER A 151 -6.70 20.40 24.14
N GLY A 152 -6.40 19.10 24.26
CA GLY A 152 -5.17 18.51 23.75
C GLY A 152 -5.26 18.10 22.28
N THR A 153 -4.18 17.51 21.77
CA THR A 153 -4.14 16.99 20.40
C THR A 153 -4.64 15.54 20.36
N LEU A 154 -5.58 15.27 19.45
CA LEU A 154 -6.04 13.91 19.15
C LEU A 154 -5.55 13.54 17.76
N ILE A 155 -4.89 12.38 17.68
CA ILE A 155 -4.43 11.79 16.43
C ILE A 155 -4.75 10.30 16.41
N THR A 156 -4.73 9.69 15.23
CA THR A 156 -4.78 8.24 15.08
C THR A 156 -3.38 7.68 14.88
N SER A 157 -3.22 6.36 15.01
CA SER A 157 -1.92 5.71 14.74
C SER A 157 -1.42 5.92 13.31
N ARG A 158 -2.33 6.22 12.37
CA ARG A 158 -1.99 6.61 10.99
C ARG A 158 -1.22 7.94 10.91
N ASP A 159 -1.49 8.85 11.83
CA ASP A 159 -0.88 10.19 11.84
C ASP A 159 0.46 10.20 12.59
N TYR A 160 0.75 9.16 13.36
CA TYR A 160 2.02 8.98 14.05
C TYR A 160 3.15 8.66 13.06
N GLN A 161 4.32 9.28 13.24
CA GLN A 161 5.49 9.05 12.40
C GLN A 161 6.77 8.84 13.21
N GLU A 162 6.97 9.65 14.25
CA GLU A 162 8.17 9.63 15.08
C GLU A 162 7.88 10.11 16.52
N PRO A 163 8.62 9.62 17.53
CA PRO A 163 8.35 9.91 18.93
C PRO A 163 8.71 11.34 19.34
N GLU A 164 9.59 12.03 18.61
CA GLU A 164 10.14 13.35 18.94
C GLU A 164 9.04 14.40 19.15
N ALA A 165 7.96 14.34 18.36
CA ALA A 165 6.82 15.26 18.45
C ALA A 165 6.05 15.17 19.79
N PHE A 166 6.28 14.11 20.56
CA PHE A 166 5.59 13.82 21.82
C PHE A 166 6.51 13.90 23.06
N LYS A 167 7.78 14.23 22.88
CA LYS A 167 8.74 14.33 23.98
C LYS A 167 8.27 15.35 25.03
N GLY A 168 8.25 14.94 26.30
CA GLY A 168 7.83 15.79 27.42
C GLY A 168 6.31 16.04 27.51
N LYS A 169 5.49 15.36 26.70
CA LYS A 169 4.02 15.44 26.78
C LYS A 169 3.46 14.31 27.64
N ASN A 170 2.26 14.54 28.18
CA ASN A 170 1.44 13.49 28.77
C ASN A 170 0.66 12.81 27.65
N ILE A 171 0.81 11.49 27.51
CA ILE A 171 0.27 10.71 26.37
C ILE A 171 -0.66 9.63 26.92
N LEU A 172 -1.85 9.51 26.31
CA LEU A 172 -2.75 8.39 26.50
C LEU A 172 -2.91 7.67 25.17
N ILE A 173 -2.68 6.35 25.17
CA ILE A 173 -2.89 5.50 24.01
C ILE A 173 -4.18 4.71 24.20
N ILE A 174 -5.07 4.75 23.21
CA ILE A 174 -6.35 4.04 23.22
C ILE A 174 -6.28 2.87 22.24
N GLY A 175 -6.25 1.65 22.79
CA GLY A 175 -6.19 0.39 22.04
C GLY A 175 -4.87 -0.35 22.23
N GLY A 176 -4.93 -1.63 22.62
CA GLY A 176 -3.76 -2.50 22.84
C GLY A 176 -3.40 -3.34 21.61
N GLY A 177 -3.59 -2.79 20.42
CA GLY A 177 -3.15 -3.43 19.17
C GLY A 177 -1.66 -3.20 18.95
N VAL A 178 -1.10 -3.82 17.92
CA VAL A 178 0.33 -3.71 17.56
C VAL A 178 0.83 -2.27 17.36
N SER A 179 -0.07 -1.37 16.92
CA SER A 179 0.25 0.03 16.65
C SER A 179 0.07 0.97 17.86
N GLY A 180 -0.46 0.47 18.98
CA GLY A 180 -0.64 1.22 20.24
C GLY A 180 0.36 0.77 21.29
#